data_AF-U6F237-F1
#
_entry.id   AF-U6F237-F1
#
_cell.length_a   1.000
_cell.length_b   1.000
_cell.length_c   1.000
_cell.angle_alpha   90.00
_cell.angle_beta   90.00
_cell.angle_gamma   90.00
#
_symmetry.space_group_name_H-M   'P 1'
#
loop_
_entity.id
_entity.type
_entity.pdbx_description
1 polymer ?
#
loop_
_entity_poly.entity_id
_entity_poly.type
_entity_poly.pdbx_seq_one_letter_code
_entity_poly.pdbx_strand_id
1 'polypeptide(L)'
;MIISPSGRLIFTVFSAFAEFERDLIVSRTQEGKAWAKANNPNFHEGMPRKYNQEQIDFAWKLHTQDHMSYSEISKKLGISKATIYRRFRELRGDSA
;
A
#
# COMPACT_ATOMS: atom_id res chain seq x y z
N MET A 1 -28.84 14.12 30.53
CA MET A 1 -28.44 15.23 29.63
C MET A 1 -28.72 14.94 28.15
N ILE A 2 -28.54 13.70 27.64
CA ILE A 2 -28.75 13.36 26.21
C ILE A 2 -30.21 12.95 25.89
N ILE A 3 -31.08 12.80 26.90
CA ILE A 3 -32.43 12.24 26.76
C ILE A 3 -33.49 13.31 26.41
N SER A 4 -33.18 14.61 26.53
CA SER A 4 -34.13 15.68 26.18
C SER A 4 -34.12 15.97 24.66
N PRO A 5 -35.25 16.44 24.08
CA PRO A 5 -35.31 16.83 22.67
C PRO A 5 -34.22 17.86 22.28
N SER A 6 -33.95 18.83 23.14
CA SER A 6 -32.90 19.83 22.93
C SER A 6 -31.49 19.22 22.97
N GLY A 7 -31.23 18.26 23.87
CA GLY A 7 -29.96 17.55 23.93
C GLY A 7 -29.70 16.71 22.69
N ARG A 8 -30.75 16.08 22.15
CA ARG A 8 -30.68 15.33 20.88
C ARG A 8 -30.40 16.25 19.69
N LEU A 9 -31.07 17.41 19.61
CA LEU A 9 -30.81 18.40 18.55
C LEU A 9 -29.37 18.87 18.57
N ILE A 10 -28.87 19.29 19.74
CA ILE A 10 -27.49 19.77 19.90
C ILE A 10 -26.49 18.68 19.50
N PHE A 11 -26.70 17.45 19.96
CA PHE A 11 -25.87 16.31 19.58
C PHE A 11 -25.84 16.11 18.07
N THR A 12 -27.01 16.06 17.41
CA THR A 12 -27.11 15.88 15.96
C THR A 12 -26.39 16.98 15.18
N VAL A 13 -26.55 18.24 15.59
CA VAL A 13 -25.87 19.37 14.93
C VAL A 13 -24.35 19.22 15.03
N PHE A 14 -23.82 18.94 16.22
CA PHE A 14 -22.38 18.75 16.39
C PHE A 14 -21.85 17.49 15.69
N SER A 15 -22.62 16.41 15.66
CA SER A 15 -22.27 15.22 14.87
C SER A 15 -22.20 15.53 13.37
N ALA A 16 -23.15 16.29 12.84
CA ALA A 16 -23.16 16.70 11.43
C ALA A 16 -21.95 17.59 11.09
N PHE A 17 -21.56 18.50 11.99
CA PHE A 17 -20.34 19.29 11.82
C PHE A 17 -19.07 18.43 11.83
N ALA A 18 -18.99 17.46 12.75
CA ALA A 18 -17.84 16.56 12.82
C ALA A 18 -17.69 15.71 11.55
N GLU A 19 -18.81 15.24 10.98
CA GLU A 19 -18.83 14.52 9.71
C GLU A 19 -18.40 15.43 8.55
N PHE A 20 -18.94 16.64 8.47
CA PHE A 20 -18.56 17.62 7.47
C PHE A 20 -17.06 17.96 7.48
N GLU A 21 -16.47 18.20 8.67
CA GLU A 21 -15.04 18.48 8.78
C GLU A 21 -14.18 17.28 8.34
N ARG A 22 -14.60 16.06 8.67
CA ARG A 22 -13.93 14.84 8.22
C ARG A 22 -13.95 14.73 6.70
N ASP A 23 -15.09 14.99 6.08
CA ASP A 23 -15.24 14.93 4.62
C ASP A 23 -14.38 15.99 3.92
N LEU A 24 -14.31 17.19 4.48
CA LEU A 24 -13.41 18.24 3.97
C LEU A 24 -11.93 17.81 4.03
N ILE A 25 -11.49 17.17 5.12
CA ILE A 25 -10.12 16.67 5.26
C ILE A 25 -9.85 15.57 4.22
N VAL A 26 -10.79 14.66 4.02
CA VAL A 26 -10.67 13.60 3.02
C VAL A 26 -10.59 14.19 1.60
N SER A 27 -11.48 15.11 1.23
CA SER A 27 -11.47 15.76 -0.10
C SER A 27 -10.12 16.41 -0.38
N ARG A 28 -9.63 17.24 0.54
CA ARG A 28 -8.34 17.95 0.38
C ARG A 28 -7.17 16.98 0.26
N THR A 29 -7.18 15.90 1.03
CA THR A 29 -6.12 14.88 0.97
C THR A 29 -6.14 14.15 -0.39
N GLN A 30 -7.33 13.83 -0.91
CA GLN A 30 -7.45 13.20 -2.23
C GLN A 30 -7.03 14.14 -3.35
N GLU A 31 -7.42 15.41 -3.31
CA GLU A 31 -6.98 16.44 -4.25
C GLU A 31 -5.45 16.60 -4.24
N GLY A 32 -4.85 16.73 -3.06
CA GLY A 32 -3.41 16.83 -2.91
C GLY A 32 -2.68 15.57 -3.41
N LYS A 33 -3.24 14.39 -3.16
CA LYS A 33 -2.71 13.11 -3.66
C LYS A 33 -2.81 13.02 -5.18
N ALA A 34 -3.92 13.45 -5.77
CA ALA A 34 -4.10 13.48 -7.22
C ALA A 34 -3.10 14.44 -7.88
N TRP A 35 -2.88 15.61 -7.28
CA TRP A 35 -1.86 16.55 -7.74
C TRP A 35 -0.44 15.94 -7.63
N ALA A 36 -0.10 15.30 -6.51
CA ALA A 36 1.19 14.64 -6.34
C ALA A 36 1.40 13.52 -7.36
N LYS A 37 0.37 12.72 -7.64
CA LYS A 37 0.41 11.66 -8.66
C LYS A 37 0.67 12.21 -10.07
N ALA A 38 0.16 13.38 -10.40
CA ALA A 38 0.35 14.01 -11.70
C ALA A 38 1.70 14.74 -11.83
N ASN A 39 2.21 15.34 -10.75
CA ASN A 39 3.34 16.27 -10.81
C ASN A 39 4.65 15.70 -10.25
N ASN A 40 4.61 14.61 -9.49
CA ASN A 40 5.82 14.00 -8.90
C ASN A 40 6.18 12.70 -9.63
N PRO A 41 7.30 12.65 -10.39
CA PRO A 41 7.76 11.44 -11.06
C PRO A 41 8.09 10.27 -10.12
N ASN A 42 8.42 10.57 -8.86
CA ASN A 42 8.75 9.59 -7.82
C ASN A 42 7.56 9.30 -6.89
N PHE A 43 6.33 9.65 -7.32
CA PHE A 43 5.15 9.33 -6.52
C PHE A 43 4.95 7.80 -6.46
N HIS A 44 4.95 7.28 -5.24
CA HIS A 44 4.70 5.87 -4.97
C HIS A 44 3.55 5.74 -3.98
N GLU A 45 2.58 4.91 -4.33
CA GLU A 45 1.45 4.62 -3.48
C GLU A 45 1.69 3.34 -2.68
N GLY A 46 1.39 3.37 -1.39
CA GLY A 46 1.57 2.24 -0.48
C GLY A 46 3.00 2.10 0.06
N MET A 47 3.28 0.93 0.64
CA MET A 47 4.56 0.67 1.30
C MET A 47 5.69 0.60 0.26
N PRO A 48 6.81 1.33 0.45
CA PRO A 48 7.98 1.19 -0.39
C PRO A 48 8.48 -0.26 -0.44
N ARG A 49 8.95 -0.67 -1.61
CA ARG A 49 9.50 -2.02 -1.78
C ARG A 49 10.80 -2.14 -0.97
N LYS A 50 10.81 -3.09 -0.02
CA LYS A 50 11.96 -3.32 0.88
C LYS A 50 13.22 -3.84 0.16
N TYR A 51 13.05 -4.56 -0.95
CA TYR A 51 14.14 -5.21 -1.67
C TYR A 51 14.33 -4.56 -3.04
N ASN A 52 15.59 -4.34 -3.41
CA ASN A 52 15.95 -3.71 -4.68
C ASN A 52 15.66 -4.65 -5.87
N GLN A 53 15.48 -4.09 -7.06
CA GLN A 53 15.24 -4.87 -8.28
C GLN A 53 16.41 -5.83 -8.56
N GLU A 54 17.66 -5.37 -8.38
CA GLU A 54 18.87 -6.19 -8.58
C GLU A 54 18.88 -7.47 -7.75
N GLN A 55 18.41 -7.40 -6.51
CA GLN A 55 18.32 -8.56 -5.61
C GLN A 55 17.30 -9.58 -6.12
N ILE A 56 16.20 -9.09 -6.70
CA ILE A 56 15.15 -9.92 -7.28
C ILE A 56 15.62 -10.55 -8.60
N ASP A 57 16.35 -9.80 -9.42
CA ASP A 57 16.91 -10.30 -10.68
C ASP A 57 17.99 -11.36 -10.40
N PHE A 58 18.79 -11.17 -9.36
CA PHE A 58 19.74 -12.18 -8.90
C PHE A 58 19.01 -13.44 -8.39
N ALA A 59 17.95 -13.28 -7.61
CA ALA A 59 17.11 -14.41 -7.19
C ALA A 59 16.51 -15.16 -8.39
N TRP A 60 16.07 -14.43 -9.42
CA TRP A 60 15.51 -15.00 -10.65
C TRP A 60 16.54 -15.82 -11.43
N LYS A 61 17.78 -15.33 -11.53
CA LYS A 61 18.89 -16.08 -12.12
C LYS A 61 19.18 -17.37 -11.36
N LEU A 62 19.27 -17.32 -10.03
CA LEU A 62 19.47 -18.51 -9.20
C LEU A 62 18.35 -19.55 -9.38
N HIS A 63 17.12 -19.10 -9.60
CA HIS A 63 15.99 -20.00 -9.84
C HIS A 63 16.03 -20.63 -11.24
N THR A 64 16.38 -19.85 -12.26
CA THR A 64 16.28 -20.26 -13.67
C THR A 64 17.51 -21.00 -14.15
N GLN A 65 18.71 -20.57 -13.73
CA GLN A 65 20.00 -21.12 -14.18
C GLN A 65 20.49 -22.24 -13.26
N ASP A 66 20.45 -22.01 -11.95
CA ASP A 66 20.96 -22.97 -10.96
C ASP A 66 19.88 -23.92 -10.43
N HIS A 67 18.64 -23.82 -10.94
CA HIS A 67 17.47 -24.61 -10.55
C HIS A 67 17.22 -24.68 -9.03
N MET A 68 17.62 -23.64 -8.29
CA MET A 68 17.44 -23.60 -6.83
C MET A 68 15.97 -23.47 -6.44
N SER A 69 15.59 -24.13 -5.34
CA SER A 69 14.25 -24.02 -4.76
C SER A 69 14.04 -22.67 -4.08
N TYR A 70 12.77 -22.24 -3.98
CA TYR A 70 12.38 -21.04 -3.23
C TYR A 70 12.90 -21.03 -1.79
N SER A 71 13.05 -22.21 -1.17
CA SER A 71 13.53 -22.32 0.20
C SER A 71 15.02 -22.05 0.34
N GLU A 72 15.81 -22.48 -0.64
CA GLU A 72 17.25 -22.25 -0.65
C GLU A 72 17.56 -20.79 -0.99
N ILE A 73 16.86 -20.23 -1.97
CA ILE A 73 16.98 -18.81 -2.34
C ILE A 73 16.63 -17.91 -1.14
N SER A 74 15.55 -18.24 -0.41
CA SER A 74 15.14 -17.50 0.78
C SER A 74 16.21 -17.51 1.88
N LYS A 75 16.83 -18.67 2.14
CA LYS A 75 17.93 -18.79 3.11
C LYS A 75 19.18 -18.02 2.67
N LYS A 76 19.50 -18.05 1.37
CA LYS A 76 20.71 -17.42 0.82
C LYS A 76 20.63 -15.89 0.78
N LEU A 77 19.45 -15.35 0.45
CA LEU A 77 19.25 -13.90 0.26
C LEU A 77 18.55 -13.20 1.44
N GLY A 78 18.05 -13.95 2.43
CA GLY A 78 17.28 -13.38 3.53
C GLY A 78 15.94 -12.76 3.10
N ILE A 79 15.45 -13.11 1.91
CA ILE A 79 14.17 -12.66 1.38
C ILE A 79 13.12 -13.70 1.75
N SER A 80 11.95 -13.27 2.21
CA SER A 80 10.85 -14.20 2.52
C SER A 80 10.40 -14.97 1.27
N LYS A 81 10.02 -16.24 1.43
CA LYS A 81 9.48 -17.06 0.32
C LYS A 81 8.28 -16.39 -0.36
N ALA A 82 7.39 -15.77 0.43
CA ALA A 82 6.22 -15.06 -0.06
C ALA A 82 6.61 -13.87 -0.96
N THR A 83 7.66 -13.12 -0.57
CA THR A 83 8.20 -12.03 -1.38
C THR A 83 8.76 -12.56 -2.70
N ILE A 84 9.56 -13.64 -2.67
CA ILE A 84 10.14 -14.22 -3.89
C ILE A 84 9.04 -14.69 -4.83
N TYR A 85 8.06 -15.44 -4.31
CA TYR A 85 6.93 -15.95 -5.09
C TYR A 85 6.14 -14.82 -5.76
N ARG A 86 5.75 -13.78 -4.98
CA ARG A 86 5.03 -12.62 -5.51
C ARG A 86 5.82 -11.93 -6.63
N ARG A 87 7.12 -11.71 -6.42
CA ARG A 87 7.97 -11.00 -7.40
C ARG A 87 8.24 -11.83 -8.66
N PHE A 88 8.38 -13.16 -8.54
CA PHE A 88 8.51 -14.05 -9.69
C PHE A 88 7.21 -14.17 -10.49
N ARG A 89 6.07 -14.04 -9.83
CA ARG A 89 4.77 -13.95 -10.52
C ARG A 89 4.67 -12.64 -11.31
N GLU A 90 5.03 -11.51 -10.71
CA GLU A 90 5.10 -10.20 -11.39
C GLU A 90 6.03 -10.23 -12.61
N LEU A 91 7.22 -10.86 -12.50
CA LEU A 91 8.17 -10.99 -13.61
C LEU A 91 7.66 -11.86 -14.76
N ARG A 92 6.83 -12.87 -14.48
CA ARG A 92 6.22 -13.74 -15.49
C ARG A 92 5.05 -13.08 -16.22
N GLY A 93 4.61 -11.90 -15.78
CA GLY A 93 3.46 -11.21 -16.37
C GLY A 93 2.11 -11.78 -15.93
N ASP A 94 2.06 -12.68 -14.93
CA ASP A 94 0.83 -13.28 -14.38
C ASP A 94 0.07 -12.33 -13.44
N SER A 95 0.14 -11.03 -13.73
CA SER A 95 -0.53 -9.97 -12.97
C SER A 95 -2.02 -9.97 -13.31
N ALA A 96 -2.79 -10.69 -12.49
CA ALA A 96 -4.21 -10.45 -12.30
C ALA A 96 -4.40 -9.45 -11.16
#